data_AF-A0A7Y8JDA9-F1
#
_entry.id   AF-A0A7Y8JDA9-F1
#
_cell.length_a   1.000
_cell.length_b   1.000
_cell.length_c   1.000
_cell.angle_alpha   90.00
_cell.angle_beta   90.00
_cell.angle_gamma   90.00
#
_symmetry.space_group_name_H-M   'P 1'
#
loop_
_entity.id
_entity.type
_entity.pdbx_description
1 polymer ?
#
loop_
_entity_poly.entity_id
_entity_poly.type
_entity_poly.pdbx_seq_one_letter_code
_entity_poly.pdbx_strand_id
1 'polypeptide(L)' 'MRVEPSVKRAVSFVDGQNLYFAAREAFGYSYPNYDASALSKAVCAEKGWELVQTRFYTGVPDAQDNALWNSFWAAKLL' A
#
# COMPACT_ATOMS: atom_id res chain seq x y z
N MET A 1 -29.89 15.89 -16.41
CA MET A 1 -28.41 15.79 -16.48
C MET A 1 -27.89 15.33 -15.13
N ARG A 2 -26.93 14.41 -15.09
CA ARG A 2 -26.23 14.07 -13.84
C ARG A 2 -25.10 15.07 -13.65
N VAL A 3 -25.08 15.76 -12.52
CA VAL A 3 -24.00 16.66 -12.14
C VAL A 3 -22.90 15.83 -11.49
N GLU A 4 -21.67 16.07 -11.89
CA GLU A 4 -20.53 15.38 -11.29
C GLU A 4 -20.29 15.88 -9.86
N PRO A 5 -20.04 14.99 -8.87
CA PRO A 5 -19.77 15.42 -7.50
C PRO A 5 -18.54 16.32 -7.39
N SER A 6 -18.62 17.34 -6.52
CA SER A 6 -17.50 18.24 -6.22
C SER A 6 -16.35 17.53 -5.50
N VAL A 7 -16.66 16.54 -4.66
CA VAL A 7 -15.68 15.70 -3.98
C VAL A 7 -15.63 14.33 -4.67
N LYS A 8 -14.44 13.90 -5.08
CA LYS A 8 -14.24 12.56 -5.64
C LYS A 8 -13.94 11.58 -4.52
N ARG A 9 -14.56 10.41 -4.61
CA ARG A 9 -14.28 9.28 -3.73
C ARG A 9 -13.22 8.40 -4.37
N ALA A 10 -12.22 8.02 -3.60
CA ALA A 10 -11.08 7.22 -4.08
C ALA A 10 -10.98 5.89 -3.33
N VAL A 11 -10.62 4.83 -4.05
CA VAL A 11 -10.16 3.56 -3.49
C VAL A 11 -8.74 3.35 -3.99
N SER A 12 -7.78 3.17 -3.08
CA SER A 12 -6.40 2.90 -3.46
C SER A 12 -6.12 1.41 -3.50
N PHE A 13 -5.33 0.99 -4.49
CA PHE A 13 -4.84 -0.37 -4.67
C PHE A 13 -3.33 -0.30 -4.64
N VAL A 14 -2.71 -0.96 -3.67
CA VAL A 14 -1.29 -0.86 -3.38
C VAL A 14 -0.66 -2.24 -3.51
N ASP A 15 0.34 -2.35 -4.37
CA ASP A 15 1.24 -3.50 -4.43
C ASP A 15 2.40 -3.28 -3.45
N GLY A 16 2.49 -4.13 -2.43
CA GLY A 16 3.50 -4.06 -1.38
C GLY A 16 4.92 -4.39 -1.84
N GLN A 17 5.08 -5.28 -2.81
CA GLN A 17 6.42 -5.59 -3.32
C GLN A 17 6.97 -4.40 -4.10
N ASN A 18 6.14 -3.82 -4.98
CA ASN A 18 6.50 -2.60 -5.70
C ASN A 18 6.75 -1.43 -4.74
N LEU A 19 5.90 -1.24 -3.73
CA LEU A 19 6.07 -0.18 -2.75
C LEU A 19 7.36 -0.35 -1.91
N TYR A 20 7.74 -1.59 -1.59
CA TYR A 20 9.01 -1.86 -0.92
C TYR A 20 10.21 -1.47 -1.77
N PHE A 21 10.24 -1.91 -3.04
CA PHE A 21 11.36 -1.58 -3.92
C PHE A 21 11.47 -0.07 -4.16
N ALA A 22 10.35 0.63 -4.33
CA ALA A 22 10.32 2.08 -4.45
C ALA A 22 10.82 2.79 -3.18
N ALA A 23 10.40 2.34 -1.99
CA ALA A 23 10.85 2.91 -0.73
C ALA A 23 12.35 2.66 -0.48
N ARG A 24 12.84 1.47 -0.83
CA ARG A 24 14.28 1.15 -0.77
C ARG A 24 15.10 2.06 -1.67
N GLU A 25 14.65 2.28 -2.90
CA GLU A 25 15.35 3.14 -3.86
C GLU A 25 15.33 4.62 -3.42
N ALA A 26 14.17 5.12 -2.98
CA ALA A 26 14.02 6.52 -2.61
C ALA A 26 14.68 6.89 -1.27
N PHE A 27 14.73 5.96 -0.31
CA PHE A 27 15.11 6.26 1.08
C PHE A 27 16.21 5.34 1.65
N GLY A 28 16.67 4.33 0.92
CA GLY A 28 17.73 3.42 1.37
C GLY A 28 17.30 2.37 2.40
N TYR A 29 16.00 2.17 2.61
CA TYR A 29 15.51 1.18 3.59
C TYR A 29 15.72 -0.26 3.12
N SER A 30 16.32 -1.08 3.97
CA SER A 30 16.51 -2.51 3.72
C SER A 30 15.30 -3.38 4.08
N TYR A 31 14.27 -2.81 4.72
CA TYR A 31 13.07 -3.51 5.16
C TYR A 31 11.77 -2.75 4.82
N PRO A 32 10.62 -3.43 4.66
CA PRO A 32 9.34 -2.79 4.33
C PRO A 32 8.81 -1.99 5.52
N ASN A 33 9.08 -0.69 5.53
CA ASN A 33 8.81 0.22 6.64
C ASN A 33 7.79 1.33 6.32
N TYR A 34 6.91 1.06 5.36
CA TYR A 34 5.91 2.01 4.90
C TYR A 34 4.51 1.71 5.47
N ASP A 35 3.64 2.71 5.46
CA ASP A 35 2.23 2.58 5.76
C ASP A 35 1.41 2.92 4.50
N ALA A 36 0.80 1.89 3.89
CA ALA A 36 0.00 2.03 2.69
C ALA A 36 -1.26 2.90 2.89
N SER A 37 -1.85 2.88 4.09
CA SER A 37 -3.01 3.69 4.45
C SER A 37 -2.61 5.16 4.61
N ALA A 38 -1.51 5.43 5.32
CA ALA A 38 -1.00 6.79 5.48
C ALA A 38 -0.61 7.41 4.12
N LEU A 39 0.09 6.65 3.27
CA LEU A 39 0.42 7.07 1.91
C LEU A 39 -0.84 7.39 1.08
N SER A 40 -1.83 6.49 1.12
CA SER A 40 -3.08 6.68 0.38
C SER A 40 -3.85 7.93 0.84
N LYS A 41 -3.87 8.19 2.16
CA LYS A 41 -4.48 9.39 2.74
C LYS A 41 -3.76 10.65 2.30
N ALA A 42 -2.43 10.65 2.32
CA ALA A 42 -1.62 11.80 1.89
C ALA A 42 -1.88 12.15 0.42
N VAL A 43 -1.89 11.15 -0.47
CA VAL A 43 -2.18 11.36 -1.90
C VAL A 43 -3.61 11.88 -2.10
N CYS A 44 -4.60 11.28 -1.43
CA CYS A 44 -5.98 11.75 -1.57
C CYS A 44 -6.17 13.17 -1.04
N ALA A 45 -5.52 13.53 0.08
CA ALA A 45 -5.56 14.88 0.63
C ALA A 45 -4.97 15.91 -0.35
N GLU A 46 -3.83 15.60 -0.97
CA GLU A 46 -3.21 16.46 -2.00
C GLU A 46 -4.13 16.69 -3.21
N LYS A 47 -4.93 15.68 -3.59
CA LYS A 47 -5.87 15.77 -4.72
C LYS A 47 -7.27 16.28 -4.36
N GLY A 48 -7.55 16.56 -3.08
CA GLY A 48 -8.89 16.92 -2.62
C GLY A 48 -9.90 15.78 -2.76
N TRP A 49 -9.45 14.52 -2.67
CA TRP A 49 -10.28 13.33 -2.74
C TRP A 49 -10.58 12.78 -1.35
N GLU A 50 -11.76 12.18 -1.20
CA GLU A 50 -12.13 11.40 -0.04
C GLU A 50 -11.65 9.96 -0.21
N LEU A 51 -10.65 9.53 0.58
CA LEU A 51 -10.22 8.14 0.60
C LEU A 51 -11.29 7.28 1.30
N VAL A 52 -11.90 6.38 0.56
CA VAL A 52 -12.92 5.44 1.06
C VAL A 52 -12.29 4.15 1.56
N GLN A 53 -11.28 3.63 0.86
CA GLN A 53 -10.67 2.36 1.19
C GLN A 53 -9.24 2.29 0.64
N THR A 54 -8.35 1.63 1.39
CA THR A 54 -7.05 1.18 0.91
C THR A 54 -7.04 -0.34 0.83
N ARG A 55 -6.63 -0.88 -0.32
CA ARG A 55 -6.47 -2.31 -0.55
C ARG A 55 -5.00 -2.60 -0.78
N PHE A 56 -4.43 -3.40 0.10
CA PHE A 56 -3.02 -3.77 0.06
C PHE A 56 -2.88 -5.21 -0.43
N TYR A 57 -2.02 -5.41 -1.42
CA TYR A 57 -1.73 -6.71 -2.02
C TYR A 57 -0.24 -6.96 -1.87
N THR A 58 0.12 -8.10 -1.30
CA THR A 58 1.52 -8.52 -1.23
C THR A 58 1.62 -10.02 -1.43
N GLY A 59 2.72 -10.46 -2.02
CA GLY A 59 3.06 -11.88 -2.07
C GLY A 59 3.57 -12.33 -0.71
N VAL A 60 3.07 -13.46 -0.23
CA VAL A 60 3.71 -14.21 0.86
C VAL A 60 4.49 -15.34 0.19
N PRO A 61 5.82 -15.33 0.20
CA PRO A 61 6.61 -16.41 -0.40
C PRO A 61 6.34 -17.72 0.36
N ASP A 62 6.52 -18.86 -0.29
CA ASP A 62 6.43 -20.15 0.41
C ASP A 62 7.50 -20.21 1.52
N ALA A 63 7.17 -20.85 2.64
CA ALA A 63 8.11 -21.02 3.74
C ALA A 63 9.33 -21.88 3.32
N GLN A 64 9.16 -22.79 2.36
CA GLN A 64 10.24 -23.60 1.79
C GLN A 64 11.21 -22.75 0.95
N ASP A 65 10.71 -21.70 0.31
CA ASP A 65 11.53 -20.79 -0.51
C ASP A 65 12.21 -19.72 0.36
N ASN A 66 11.46 -19.11 1.29
CA ASN A 66 12.01 -18.09 2.18
C ASN A 66 11.23 -17.97 3.49
N ALA A 67 11.62 -18.77 4.48
CA ALA A 67 10.97 -18.81 5.79
C ALA A 67 10.93 -17.44 6.51
N LEU A 68 11.96 -16.59 6.34
CA LEU A 68 12.02 -15.27 6.99
C LEU A 68 10.97 -14.32 6.40
N TRP A 69 10.92 -14.18 5.07
CA TRP A 69 9.93 -13.32 4.43
C TRP A 69 8.52 -13.89 4.49
N ASN A 70 8.37 -15.22 4.47
CA ASN A 70 7.08 -15.86 4.73
C ASN A 70 6.55 -15.43 6.09
N SER A 71 7.33 -15.63 7.16
CA SER A 71 6.94 -15.27 8.53
C SER A 71 6.61 -13.78 8.66
N PHE A 72 7.41 -12.91 8.06
CA PHE A 72 7.20 -11.46 8.07
C PHE A 72 5.88 -11.04 7.42
N TRP A 73 5.58 -11.55 6.21
CA TRP A 73 4.38 -11.16 5.48
C TRP A 73 3.13 -11.88 5.98
N ALA A 74 3.25 -13.14 6.42
CA ALA A 74 2.16 -13.88 7.04
C ALA A 74 1.66 -13.20 8.33
N ALA A 75 2.58 -12.65 9.15
CA ALA A 75 2.22 -11.90 10.35
C ALA A 75 1.41 -10.62 10.07
N LYS A 76 1.37 -10.15 8.81
CA LYS A 76 0.61 -8.97 8.37
C LYS A 76 -0.73 -9.31 7.71
N LEU A 77 -1.12 -10.59 7.68
CA LEU A 77 -2.41 -11.07 7.16
C LEU A 77 -3.53 -11.10 8.22
N LEU A 78 -3.19 -10.92 9.50
CA LEU A 78 -4.11 -10.87 10.64
C LEU A 78 -4.54 -9.42 10.93
#